data_AF-G5IKC0-F1
#
_entry.id   AF-G5IKC0-F1
#
_cell.length_a   1.000
_cell.length_b   1.000
_cell.length_c   1.000
_cell.angle_alpha   90.00
_cell.angle_beta   90.00
_cell.angle_gamma   90.00
#
_symmetry.space_group_name_H-M   'P 1'
#
loop_
_entity.id
_entity.type
_entity.pdbx_description
1 polymer ?
#
loop_
_entity_poly.entity_id
_entity_poly.type
_entity_poly.pdbx_seq_one_letter_code
_entity_poly.pdbx_strand_id
1 'polypeptide(L)'
;MTIKNILKDKNRIFIAIIVLTAACVIAIGAFWALRRGPVAGIEIAPGTEWVCGNPVYYRQNDEEWKSERMGTAADTLGGSGCLVTCLAASMEMQKGAVEAGYRMTPGELNRELSENQVYDDRANVLWNPLREYLTEWTVLTPSKADGAEIERMLNDGHFPIVKVRMPRSGANHWVMLVEARGGEYYCMDPLHGEGEMVPLSEFGNVVYSVRSICYNG
;
A
#
# COMPACT_ATOMS: atom_id res chain seq x y z
N MET A 1 -43.87 33.85 39.08
CA MET A 1 -42.88 33.59 38.02
C MET A 1 -43.64 33.51 36.69
N THR A 2 -43.36 34.39 35.73
CA THR A 2 -44.17 34.54 34.49
C THR A 2 -43.84 33.43 33.48
N ILE A 3 -44.81 32.94 32.71
CA ILE A 3 -44.66 31.90 31.67
C ILE A 3 -43.47 32.17 30.73
N LYS A 4 -43.20 33.44 30.40
CA LYS A 4 -42.03 33.86 29.60
C LYS A 4 -40.67 33.48 30.21
N ASN A 5 -40.53 33.51 31.54
CA ASN A 5 -39.28 33.14 32.21
C ASN A 5 -39.07 31.62 32.15
N ILE A 6 -40.13 30.83 32.28
CA ILE A 6 -40.09 29.36 32.18
C ILE A 6 -39.69 28.90 30.77
N LEU A 7 -40.22 29.54 29.71
CA LEU A 7 -39.80 29.23 28.32
C LEU A 7 -38.34 29.63 28.06
N LYS A 8 -37.89 30.77 28.60
CA LYS A 8 -36.49 31.22 28.45
C LYS A 8 -35.51 30.26 29.11
N ASP A 9 -35.83 29.77 30.30
CA ASP A 9 -34.97 28.81 31.01
C ASP A 9 -34.94 27.44 30.32
N LYS A 10 -36.08 26.97 29.78
CA LYS A 10 -36.13 25.75 28.94
C LYS A 10 -35.28 25.86 27.68
N ASN A 11 -35.30 27.01 27.00
CA ASN A 11 -34.47 27.25 25.83
C ASN A 11 -32.97 27.28 26.18
N ARG A 12 -32.60 27.86 27.33
CA ARG A 12 -31.21 27.87 27.81
C ARG A 12 -30.72 26.47 28.17
N ILE A 13 -31.57 25.66 28.82
CA ILE A 13 -31.27 24.26 29.13
C ILE A 13 -31.10 23.45 27.83
N PHE A 14 -31.99 23.65 26.86
CA PHE A 14 -31.91 22.97 25.56
C PHE A 14 -30.63 23.32 24.79
N ILE A 15 -30.27 24.62 24.74
CA ILE A 15 -29.01 25.08 24.14
C ILE A 15 -27.80 24.49 24.88
N ALA A 16 -27.82 24.45 26.22
CA ALA A 16 -26.73 23.88 27.00
C ALA A 16 -26.52 22.38 26.70
N ILE A 17 -27.61 21.61 26.56
CA ILE A 17 -27.56 20.19 26.19
C ILE A 17 -26.96 20.01 24.78
N ILE A 18 -27.35 20.83 23.80
CA ILE A 18 -26.77 20.78 22.46
C ILE A 18 -25.26 21.06 22.49
N VAL A 19 -24.85 22.10 23.21
CA VAL A 19 -23.43 22.49 23.32
C VAL A 19 -22.62 21.38 23.99
N LEU A 20 -23.12 20.81 25.08
CA LEU A 20 -22.48 19.67 25.77
C LEU A 20 -22.37 18.45 24.85
N THR A 21 -23.42 18.12 24.12
CA THR A 21 -23.43 16.98 23.20
C THR A 21 -22.41 17.18 22.06
N ALA A 22 -22.38 18.38 21.46
CA ALA A 22 -21.39 18.73 20.44
C ALA A 22 -19.95 18.66 20.99
N ALA A 23 -19.71 19.16 22.20
CA ALA A 23 -18.41 19.07 22.86
C ALA A 23 -17.98 17.61 23.12
N CYS A 24 -18.90 16.74 23.55
CA CYS A 24 -18.63 15.32 23.71
C CYS A 24 -18.29 14.63 22.37
N VAL A 25 -19.01 14.94 21.29
CA VAL A 25 -18.72 14.39 19.95
C VAL A 25 -17.35 14.85 19.46
N ILE A 26 -17.01 16.13 19.65
CA ILE A 26 -15.69 16.67 19.29
C ILE A 26 -14.59 16.01 20.12
N ALA A 27 -14.78 15.83 21.43
CA ALA A 27 -13.82 15.18 22.30
C ALA A 27 -13.60 13.70 21.95
N ILE A 28 -14.67 12.97 21.62
CA ILE A 28 -14.60 11.58 21.14
C ILE A 28 -13.88 11.53 19.79
N GLY A 29 -14.23 12.42 18.85
CA GLY A 29 -13.57 12.51 17.55
C GLY A 29 -12.08 12.82 17.67
N ALA A 30 -11.72 13.78 18.52
CA ALA A 30 -10.32 14.11 18.83
C ALA A 30 -9.60 12.94 19.51
N PHE A 31 -10.24 12.24 20.45
CA PHE A 31 -9.68 11.06 21.10
C PHE A 31 -9.38 9.93 20.10
N TRP A 32 -10.29 9.66 19.16
CA TRP A 32 -10.06 8.67 18.11
C TRP A 32 -9.00 9.12 17.09
N ALA A 33 -8.97 10.41 16.73
CA ALA A 33 -7.94 10.97 15.86
C ALA A 33 -6.55 10.92 16.50
N LEU A 34 -6.43 11.23 17.78
CA LEU A 34 -5.18 11.17 18.55
C LEU A 34 -4.74 9.72 18.82
N ARG A 35 -5.68 8.78 18.99
CA ARG A 35 -5.38 7.34 19.10
C ARG A 35 -4.95 6.71 17.77
N ARG A 36 -5.46 7.21 16.65
CA ARG A 36 -4.94 6.90 15.31
C ARG A 36 -3.70 7.76 15.04
N GLY A 37 -2.71 7.66 15.92
CA GLY A 37 -1.41 8.30 15.72
C GLY A 37 -0.89 7.99 14.31
N PRO A 38 -0.07 8.90 13.73
CA PRO A 38 0.51 8.66 12.41
C PRO A 38 1.16 7.28 12.42
N VAL A 39 0.94 6.49 11.37
CA VAL A 39 1.64 5.20 11.21
C VAL A 39 3.12 5.53 11.20
N ALA A 40 3.79 5.31 12.34
CA ALA A 40 5.20 5.57 12.47
C ALA A 40 5.91 4.57 11.57
N GLY A 41 6.67 5.10 10.61
CA GLY A 41 7.54 4.26 9.82
C GLY A 41 8.58 3.61 10.73
N ILE A 42 9.00 2.40 10.38
CA ILE A 42 10.09 1.70 11.06
C ILE A 42 11.33 1.76 10.18
N GLU A 43 12.49 2.02 10.78
CA GLU A 43 13.76 1.80 10.10
C GLU A 43 14.05 0.29 10.07
N ILE A 44 14.47 -0.22 8.92
CA ILE A 44 14.79 -1.64 8.73
C ILE A 44 16.19 -1.81 8.14
N ALA A 45 16.81 -2.94 8.47
CA ALA A 45 18.06 -3.41 7.86
C ALA A 45 18.01 -4.94 7.82
N PRO A 46 18.65 -5.58 6.82
CA PRO A 46 18.64 -7.03 6.69
C PRO A 46 19.52 -7.70 7.75
N GLY A 47 18.97 -8.69 8.44
CA GLY A 47 19.69 -9.61 9.33
C GLY A 47 20.27 -10.83 8.60
N THR A 48 19.78 -11.15 7.40
CA THR A 48 20.28 -12.24 6.54
C THR A 48 20.44 -11.78 5.10
N GLU A 49 21.38 -12.41 4.37
CA GLU A 49 21.48 -12.20 2.93
C GLU A 49 20.39 -12.98 2.20
N TRP A 50 19.88 -12.40 1.13
CA TRP A 50 18.83 -12.97 0.30
C TRP A 50 18.92 -12.39 -1.10
N VAL A 51 18.82 -13.20 -2.15
CA VAL A 51 18.96 -12.74 -3.53
C VAL A 51 17.88 -13.37 -4.39
N CYS A 52 17.10 -12.53 -5.09
CA CYS A 52 16.26 -13.00 -6.17
C CYS A 52 17.13 -13.38 -7.37
N GLY A 53 17.08 -14.65 -7.81
CA GLY A 53 17.92 -15.13 -8.90
C GLY A 53 17.56 -14.54 -10.28
N ASN A 54 16.29 -14.21 -10.51
CA ASN A 54 15.82 -13.61 -11.77
C ASN A 54 14.77 -12.53 -11.49
N PRO A 55 15.19 -11.33 -11.07
CA PRO A 55 14.28 -10.24 -10.74
C PRO A 55 13.61 -9.68 -12.00
N VAL A 56 12.31 -9.40 -11.89
CA VAL A 56 11.51 -8.76 -12.95
C VAL A 56 11.42 -7.25 -12.68
N TYR A 57 11.81 -6.44 -13.66
CA TYR A 57 11.83 -4.97 -13.55
C TYR A 57 10.78 -4.34 -14.46
N TYR A 58 9.60 -4.09 -13.89
CA TYR A 58 8.55 -3.36 -14.59
C TYR A 58 8.52 -1.89 -14.19
N ARG A 59 8.18 -1.04 -15.16
CA ARG A 59 8.02 0.40 -14.96
C ARG A 59 6.54 0.77 -15.00
N GLN A 60 6.05 1.51 -14.00
CA GLN A 60 4.65 1.95 -14.03
C GLN A 60 4.38 2.93 -15.18
N ASN A 61 5.42 3.66 -15.61
CA ASN A 61 5.36 4.70 -16.64
C ASN A 61 5.83 4.23 -18.02
N ASP A 62 5.81 2.92 -18.28
CA ASP A 62 6.03 2.36 -19.62
C ASP A 62 5.01 2.91 -20.63
N GLU A 63 5.46 3.18 -21.86
CA GLU A 63 4.60 3.73 -22.92
C GLU A 63 3.39 2.84 -23.25
N GLU A 64 3.52 1.51 -23.09
CA GLU A 64 2.45 0.57 -23.43
C GLU A 64 1.22 0.72 -22.52
N TRP A 65 1.41 1.04 -21.23
CA TRP A 65 0.31 1.07 -20.25
C TRP A 65 0.20 2.34 -19.41
N LYS A 66 1.17 3.27 -19.45
CA LYS A 66 1.19 4.45 -18.56
C LYS A 66 -0.08 5.32 -18.64
N SER A 67 -0.77 5.31 -19.79
CA SER A 67 -1.98 6.09 -20.02
C SER A 67 -3.28 5.32 -19.72
N GLU A 68 -3.19 4.01 -19.41
CA GLU A 68 -4.35 3.23 -19.00
C GLU A 68 -4.88 3.75 -17.67
N ARG A 69 -6.21 3.90 -17.56
CA ARG A 69 -6.87 4.27 -16.31
C ARG A 69 -6.90 3.08 -15.35
N MET A 70 -6.91 3.37 -14.06
CA MET A 70 -7.07 2.36 -13.01
C MET A 70 -8.55 2.26 -12.62
N GLY A 71 -9.25 1.25 -13.15
CA GLY A 71 -10.70 1.12 -12.99
C GLY A 71 -11.47 2.31 -13.55
N THR A 72 -12.35 2.88 -12.74
CA THR A 72 -13.13 4.08 -13.10
C THR A 72 -12.48 5.38 -12.63
N ALA A 73 -11.32 5.33 -11.96
CA ALA A 73 -10.62 6.49 -11.42
C ALA A 73 -9.96 7.33 -12.52
N ALA A 74 -9.81 8.65 -12.28
CA ALA A 74 -9.13 9.53 -13.24
C ALA A 74 -7.62 9.23 -13.37
N ASP A 75 -7.04 8.67 -12.31
CA ASP A 75 -5.66 8.22 -12.23
C ASP A 75 -5.33 7.15 -13.29
N THR A 76 -4.10 7.23 -13.79
CA THR A 76 -3.53 6.26 -14.72
C THR A 76 -2.45 5.43 -14.05
N LEU A 77 -2.12 4.29 -14.66
CA LEU A 77 -1.05 3.42 -14.17
C LEU A 77 0.31 4.15 -14.12
N GLY A 78 0.58 5.02 -15.10
CA GLY A 78 1.79 5.86 -15.11
C GLY A 78 1.87 6.84 -13.95
N GLY A 79 0.73 7.34 -13.46
CA GLY A 79 0.68 8.31 -12.35
C GLY A 79 0.64 7.66 -10.97
N SER A 80 -0.10 6.56 -10.83
CA SER A 80 -0.50 6.01 -9.53
C SER A 80 -0.29 4.50 -9.39
N GLY A 81 0.34 3.85 -10.37
CA GLY A 81 0.44 2.40 -10.51
C GLY A 81 1.58 1.69 -9.79
N CYS A 82 2.33 2.35 -8.89
CA CYS A 82 3.51 1.75 -8.22
C CYS A 82 3.21 0.40 -7.56
N LEU A 83 2.13 0.32 -6.77
CA LEU A 83 1.73 -0.92 -6.11
C LEU A 83 1.38 -2.03 -7.12
N VAL A 84 0.60 -1.71 -8.15
CA VAL A 84 0.16 -2.68 -9.17
C VAL A 84 1.34 -3.19 -9.98
N THR A 85 2.31 -2.32 -10.27
CA THR A 85 3.54 -2.67 -10.97
C THR A 85 4.39 -3.64 -10.13
N CYS A 86 4.53 -3.40 -8.82
CA CYS A 86 5.18 -4.35 -7.92
C CYS A 86 4.43 -5.68 -7.81
N LEU A 87 3.09 -5.66 -7.76
CA LEU A 87 2.28 -6.88 -7.74
C LEU A 87 2.50 -7.70 -9.00
N ALA A 88 2.45 -7.08 -10.18
CA ALA A 88 2.67 -7.74 -11.47
C ALA A 88 4.04 -8.43 -11.53
N ALA A 89 5.11 -7.72 -11.16
CA ALA A 89 6.45 -8.30 -11.10
C ALA A 89 6.55 -9.44 -10.07
N SER A 90 5.94 -9.28 -8.89
CA SER A 90 5.87 -10.34 -7.86
C SER A 90 5.14 -11.59 -8.37
N MET A 91 4.06 -11.41 -9.15
CA MET A 91 3.33 -12.53 -9.75
C MET A 91 4.21 -13.26 -10.76
N GLU A 92 4.85 -12.51 -11.66
CA GLU A 92 5.71 -13.09 -12.69
C GLU A 92 6.91 -13.84 -12.10
N MET A 93 7.58 -13.27 -11.10
CA MET A 93 8.71 -13.93 -10.45
C MET A 93 8.29 -15.23 -9.73
N GLN A 94 7.14 -15.22 -9.04
CA GLN A 94 6.70 -16.39 -8.27
C GLN A 94 6.12 -17.48 -9.16
N LYS A 95 5.10 -17.17 -9.96
CA LYS A 95 4.44 -18.17 -10.81
C LYS A 95 5.34 -18.56 -11.99
N GLY A 96 6.14 -17.65 -12.53
CA GLY A 96 7.15 -17.97 -13.55
C GLY A 96 8.27 -18.88 -13.08
N ALA A 97 8.53 -18.98 -11.77
CA ALA A 97 9.49 -19.95 -11.23
C ALA A 97 9.00 -21.40 -11.31
N VAL A 98 7.68 -21.63 -11.43
CA VAL A 98 7.07 -22.97 -11.49
C VAL A 98 6.33 -23.24 -12.80
N GLU A 99 5.97 -22.20 -13.55
CA GLU A 99 5.25 -22.26 -14.82
C GLU A 99 6.03 -21.50 -15.90
N ALA A 100 6.78 -22.26 -16.72
CA ALA A 100 7.61 -21.68 -17.77
C ALA A 100 6.78 -20.89 -18.78
N GLY A 101 7.17 -19.63 -19.02
CA GLY A 101 6.50 -18.72 -19.94
C GLY A 101 5.35 -17.94 -19.32
N TYR A 102 5.06 -18.11 -18.03
CA TYR A 102 4.14 -17.23 -17.33
C TYR A 102 4.63 -15.78 -17.36
N ARG A 103 3.73 -14.86 -17.70
CA ARG A 103 3.98 -13.43 -17.76
C ARG A 103 2.77 -12.69 -17.21
N MET A 104 3.01 -11.62 -16.47
CA MET A 104 1.97 -10.73 -15.99
C MET A 104 2.51 -9.30 -16.00
N THR A 105 2.27 -8.57 -17.08
CA THR A 105 2.68 -7.17 -17.18
C THR A 105 1.81 -6.27 -16.29
N PRO A 106 2.28 -5.06 -15.91
CA PRO A 106 1.46 -4.12 -15.15
C PRO A 106 0.17 -3.73 -15.89
N GLY A 107 0.22 -3.58 -17.21
CA GLY A 107 -0.97 -3.30 -18.02
C GLY A 107 -1.98 -4.45 -18.03
N GLU A 108 -1.51 -5.70 -18.16
CA GLU A 108 -2.38 -6.88 -18.07
C GLU A 108 -3.06 -6.97 -16.70
N LEU A 109 -2.28 -6.88 -15.62
CA LEU A 109 -2.84 -6.89 -14.26
C LEU A 109 -3.80 -5.71 -14.05
N ASN A 110 -3.46 -4.51 -14.53
CA ASN A 110 -4.33 -3.34 -14.37
C ASN A 110 -5.71 -3.55 -15.02
N ARG A 111 -5.75 -4.15 -16.21
CA ARG A 111 -7.00 -4.47 -16.92
C ARG A 111 -7.81 -5.52 -16.15
N GLU A 112 -7.17 -6.60 -15.71
CA GLU A 112 -7.81 -7.65 -14.90
C GLU A 112 -8.41 -7.09 -13.60
N LEU A 113 -7.65 -6.28 -12.86
CA LEU A 113 -8.11 -5.65 -11.62
C LEU A 113 -9.25 -4.63 -11.88
N SER A 114 -9.23 -3.95 -13.02
CA SER A 114 -10.28 -3.02 -13.42
C SER A 114 -11.59 -3.74 -13.73
N GLU A 115 -11.53 -4.83 -14.49
CA GLU A 115 -12.69 -5.67 -14.83
C GLU A 115 -13.34 -6.28 -13.58
N ASN A 116 -12.52 -6.63 -12.59
CA ASN A 116 -12.97 -7.22 -11.33
C ASN A 116 -13.27 -6.19 -10.23
N GLN A 117 -13.39 -4.90 -10.58
CA GLN A 117 -13.76 -3.82 -9.66
C GLN A 117 -12.89 -3.75 -8.40
N VAL A 118 -11.59 -4.06 -8.55
CA VAL A 118 -10.64 -4.08 -7.43
C VAL A 118 -10.19 -2.66 -7.02
N TYR A 119 -10.50 -1.64 -7.82
CA TYR A 119 -10.19 -0.25 -7.50
C TYR A 119 -11.40 0.52 -6.97
N ASP A 120 -11.15 1.46 -6.05
CA ASP A 120 -12.11 2.55 -5.78
C ASP A 120 -12.02 3.68 -6.83
N ASP A 121 -12.83 4.73 -6.64
CA ASP A 121 -12.90 5.90 -7.54
C ASP A 121 -11.63 6.77 -7.52
N ARG A 122 -10.65 6.43 -6.68
CA ARG A 122 -9.35 7.10 -6.50
C ARG A 122 -8.17 6.15 -6.75
N ALA A 123 -8.41 5.06 -7.48
CA ALA A 123 -7.41 4.05 -7.84
C ALA A 123 -6.75 3.33 -6.65
N ASN A 124 -7.35 3.37 -5.45
CA ASN A 124 -6.86 2.56 -4.34
C ASN A 124 -7.30 1.11 -4.54
N VAL A 125 -6.35 0.18 -4.33
CA VAL A 125 -6.64 -1.25 -4.32
C VAL A 125 -7.51 -1.62 -3.12
N LEU A 126 -8.69 -2.19 -3.39
CA LEU A 126 -9.63 -2.74 -2.44
C LEU A 126 -9.20 -4.18 -2.10
N TRP A 127 -8.71 -4.38 -0.88
CA TRP A 127 -8.10 -5.65 -0.49
C TRP A 127 -9.07 -6.85 -0.40
N ASN A 128 -10.36 -6.61 -0.19
CA ASN A 128 -11.35 -7.69 -0.17
C ASN A 128 -11.67 -8.17 -1.59
N PRO A 129 -12.07 -7.29 -2.54
CA PRO A 129 -12.16 -7.65 -3.96
C PRO A 129 -10.89 -8.30 -4.52
N LEU A 130 -9.71 -7.79 -4.16
CA LEU A 130 -8.44 -8.40 -4.61
C LEU A 130 -8.31 -9.86 -4.16
N ARG A 131 -8.69 -10.18 -2.91
CA ARG A 131 -8.66 -11.56 -2.38
C ARG A 131 -9.69 -12.47 -3.02
N GLU A 132 -10.87 -11.93 -3.30
CA GLU A 132 -11.94 -12.68 -3.98
C GLU A 132 -11.55 -13.01 -5.42
N TYR A 133 -10.83 -12.09 -6.08
CA TYR A 133 -10.34 -12.29 -7.44
C TYR A 133 -9.12 -13.21 -7.49
N LEU A 134 -8.07 -12.93 -6.70
CA LEU A 134 -6.81 -13.67 -6.72
C LEU A 134 -6.86 -14.96 -5.89
N THR A 135 -7.76 -15.88 -6.24
CA THR A 135 -7.96 -17.13 -5.48
C THR A 135 -6.75 -18.08 -5.48
N GLU A 136 -5.88 -17.98 -6.49
CA GLU A 136 -4.60 -18.71 -6.55
C GLU A 136 -3.48 -18.06 -5.70
N TRP A 137 -3.76 -16.92 -5.07
CA TRP A 137 -2.76 -16.14 -4.34
C TRP A 137 -3.22 -15.86 -2.90
N THR A 138 -2.31 -16.00 -1.97
CA THR A 138 -2.50 -15.51 -0.60
C THR A 138 -2.11 -14.03 -0.53
N VAL A 139 -3.10 -13.15 -0.31
CA VAL A 139 -2.87 -11.70 -0.16
C VAL A 139 -2.56 -11.33 1.30
N LEU A 140 -1.31 -10.93 1.54
CA LEU A 140 -0.80 -10.51 2.85
C LEU A 140 -0.90 -9.00 3.02
N THR A 141 -1.69 -8.56 4.01
CA THR A 141 -1.79 -7.14 4.41
C THR A 141 -1.53 -6.98 5.91
N PRO A 142 -0.26 -7.09 6.37
CA PRO A 142 0.11 -6.81 7.75
C PRO A 142 -0.45 -5.46 8.23
N SER A 143 -0.97 -5.45 9.47
CA SER A 143 -1.57 -4.26 10.07
C SER A 143 -0.55 -3.18 10.43
N LYS A 144 0.72 -3.56 10.56
CA LYS A 144 1.88 -2.69 10.79
C LYS A 144 3.08 -3.21 10.00
N ALA A 145 4.04 -2.33 9.73
CA ALA A 145 5.36 -2.76 9.28
C ALA A 145 6.13 -3.40 10.44
N ASP A 146 6.86 -4.47 10.15
CA ASP A 146 7.67 -5.21 11.12
C ASP A 146 8.86 -5.85 10.39
N GLY A 147 10.09 -5.57 10.84
CA GLY A 147 11.31 -6.05 10.19
C GLY A 147 11.42 -7.58 10.21
N ALA A 148 11.05 -8.22 11.32
CA ALA A 148 11.09 -9.67 11.44
C ALA A 148 10.09 -10.36 10.49
N GLU A 149 8.94 -9.72 10.25
CA GLU A 149 7.94 -10.21 9.29
C GLU A 149 8.47 -10.09 7.84
N ILE A 150 9.13 -8.97 7.52
CA ILE A 150 9.77 -8.77 6.21
C ILE A 150 10.84 -9.83 5.96
N GLU A 151 11.71 -10.08 6.94
CA GLU A 151 12.73 -11.14 6.84
C GLU A 151 12.10 -12.52 6.66
N ARG A 152 11.05 -12.83 7.40
CA ARG A 152 10.32 -14.09 7.23
C ARG A 152 9.77 -14.22 5.81
N MET A 153 9.11 -13.18 5.30
CA MET A 153 8.57 -13.19 3.93
C MET A 153 9.66 -13.47 2.89
N LEU A 154 10.83 -12.82 3.00
CA LEU A 154 11.96 -13.05 2.10
C LEU A 154 12.48 -14.49 2.22
N ASN A 155 12.66 -14.99 3.45
CA ASN A 155 13.12 -16.36 3.71
C ASN A 155 12.14 -17.42 3.18
N ASP A 156 10.85 -17.12 3.17
CA ASP A 156 9.80 -17.98 2.60
C ASP A 156 9.70 -17.88 1.06
N GLY A 157 10.58 -17.10 0.42
CA GLY A 157 10.60 -16.91 -1.03
C GLY A 157 9.53 -15.94 -1.55
N HIS A 158 8.95 -15.12 -0.68
CA HIS A 158 7.99 -14.08 -1.02
C HIS A 158 8.69 -12.73 -1.19
N PHE A 159 8.00 -11.80 -1.86
CA PHE A 159 8.53 -10.49 -2.20
C PHE A 159 7.77 -9.38 -1.48
N PRO A 160 8.26 -8.88 -0.33
CA PRO A 160 7.65 -7.76 0.37
C PRO A 160 7.59 -6.50 -0.49
N ILE A 161 6.38 -5.99 -0.69
CA ILE A 161 6.12 -4.70 -1.33
C ILE A 161 5.93 -3.68 -0.20
N VAL A 162 6.87 -2.77 -0.07
CA VAL A 162 6.97 -1.84 1.06
C VAL A 162 6.56 -0.43 0.64
N LYS A 163 5.75 0.23 1.49
CA LYS A 163 5.43 1.65 1.34
C LYS A 163 6.54 2.48 1.95
N VAL A 164 7.11 3.36 1.15
CA VAL A 164 8.17 4.30 1.49
C VAL A 164 7.73 5.74 1.20
N ARG A 165 8.62 6.70 1.47
CA ARG A 165 8.43 8.12 1.15
C ARG A 165 9.48 8.53 0.13
N MET A 166 9.03 9.19 -0.93
CA MET A 166 9.95 9.76 -1.92
C MET A 166 10.83 10.86 -1.27
N PRO A 167 12.16 10.85 -1.45
CA PRO A 167 13.07 11.72 -0.70
C PRO A 167 12.82 13.22 -0.87
N ARG A 168 12.39 13.61 -2.08
CA ARG A 168 12.17 15.03 -2.43
C ARG A 168 10.74 15.49 -2.15
N SER A 169 9.74 14.70 -2.53
CA SER A 169 8.33 15.11 -2.46
C SER A 169 7.62 14.68 -1.19
N GLY A 170 8.14 13.69 -0.46
CA GLY A 170 7.44 13.04 0.63
C GLY A 170 6.18 12.29 0.20
N ALA A 171 5.97 12.12 -1.11
CA ALA A 171 4.85 11.35 -1.64
C ALA A 171 4.96 9.88 -1.19
N ASN A 172 3.82 9.24 -0.97
CA ASN A 172 3.80 7.79 -0.76
C ASN A 172 4.24 7.10 -2.05
N HIS A 173 5.09 6.10 -1.91
CA HIS A 173 5.55 5.27 -3.01
C HIS A 173 5.63 3.82 -2.57
N TRP A 174 5.47 2.89 -3.51
CA TRP A 174 5.61 1.46 -3.26
C TRP A 174 6.78 0.93 -4.07
N VAL A 175 7.66 0.19 -3.39
CA VAL A 175 8.79 -0.51 -3.99
C VAL A 175 8.79 -1.95 -3.48
N MET A 176 9.39 -2.87 -4.22
CA MET A 176 9.42 -4.28 -3.86
C MET A 176 10.83 -4.70 -3.50
N LEU A 177 11.02 -5.32 -2.33
CA LEU A 177 12.31 -5.85 -1.93
C LEU A 177 12.64 -7.10 -2.78
N VAL A 178 13.80 -7.07 -3.44
CA VAL A 178 14.25 -8.13 -4.38
C VAL A 178 15.65 -8.66 -4.05
N GLU A 179 16.39 -8.00 -3.18
CA GLU A 179 17.67 -8.49 -2.67
C GLU A 179 17.98 -7.88 -1.30
N ALA A 180 18.76 -8.60 -0.49
CA ALA A 180 19.37 -8.20 0.75
C ALA A 180 20.84 -8.65 0.71
N ARG A 181 21.78 -7.72 0.64
CA ARG A 181 23.20 -8.04 0.50
C ARG A 181 24.07 -6.98 1.17
N GLY A 182 25.09 -7.42 1.92
CA GLY A 182 26.04 -6.50 2.54
C GLY A 182 25.41 -5.50 3.52
N GLY A 183 24.34 -5.88 4.21
CA GLY A 183 23.65 -5.02 5.18
C GLY A 183 22.68 -4.01 4.57
N GLU A 184 22.35 -4.12 3.28
CA GLU A 184 21.44 -3.23 2.55
C GLU A 184 20.32 -4.04 1.88
N TYR A 185 19.11 -3.47 1.87
CA TYR A 185 18.01 -3.96 1.06
C TYR A 185 18.02 -3.28 -0.32
N TYR A 186 17.78 -4.04 -1.36
CA TYR A 186 17.66 -3.57 -2.73
C TYR A 186 16.25 -3.82 -3.25
N CYS A 187 15.76 -2.84 -4.00
CA CYS A 187 14.37 -2.75 -4.42
C CYS A 187 14.26 -2.79 -5.95
N MET A 188 13.20 -3.44 -6.44
CA MET A 188 12.60 -3.05 -7.70
C MET A 188 11.72 -1.82 -7.43
N ASP A 189 12.06 -0.71 -8.09
CA ASP A 189 11.29 0.52 -8.03
C ASP A 189 10.55 0.76 -9.37
N PRO A 190 9.21 0.80 -9.38
CA PRO A 190 8.38 1.07 -10.55
C PRO A 190 8.66 2.39 -11.30
N LEU A 191 9.39 3.34 -10.70
CA LEU A 191 9.74 4.62 -11.29
C LEU A 191 11.19 4.69 -11.82
N HIS A 192 12.01 3.68 -11.53
CA HIS A 192 13.40 3.61 -11.99
C HIS A 192 13.56 2.83 -13.31
N GLY A 193 14.77 2.86 -13.88
CA GLY A 193 15.08 2.22 -15.17
C GLY A 193 14.97 0.70 -15.11
N GLU A 194 14.74 0.08 -16.28
CA GLU A 194 14.75 -1.38 -16.40
C GLU A 194 16.13 -1.94 -16.03
N GLY A 195 16.15 -3.01 -15.25
CA GLY A 195 17.38 -3.69 -14.82
C GLY A 195 18.14 -3.00 -13.68
N GLU A 196 17.64 -1.88 -13.16
CA GLU A 196 18.26 -1.17 -12.04
C GLU A 196 17.60 -1.53 -10.71
N MET A 197 18.39 -2.03 -9.77
CA MET A 197 17.98 -2.13 -8.37
C MET A 197 18.30 -0.83 -7.64
N VAL A 198 17.37 -0.39 -6.81
CA VAL A 198 17.51 0.83 -6.01
C VAL A 198 17.74 0.44 -4.54
N PRO A 199 18.80 0.91 -3.87
CA PRO A 199 18.99 0.63 -2.47
C PRO A 199 17.89 1.31 -1.63
N LEU A 200 17.36 0.60 -0.62
CA LEU A 200 16.29 1.11 0.24
C LEU A 200 16.73 2.36 1.01
N SER A 201 18.03 2.55 1.22
CA SER A 201 18.60 3.76 1.81
C SER A 201 18.33 5.02 0.99
N GLU A 202 18.02 4.93 -0.31
CA GLU A 202 17.52 6.08 -1.06
C GLU A 202 16.22 6.61 -0.48
N PHE A 203 15.38 5.73 0.09
CA PHE A 203 14.14 6.09 0.78
C PHE A 203 14.32 6.23 2.31
N GLY A 204 15.57 6.30 2.77
CA GLY A 204 15.94 6.48 4.17
C GLY A 204 15.79 5.23 5.03
N ASN A 205 15.68 4.04 4.45
CA ASN A 205 15.45 2.77 5.18
C ASN A 205 14.16 2.71 5.99
N VAL A 206 13.21 3.63 5.76
CA VAL A 206 11.97 3.72 6.54
C VAL A 206 10.78 3.11 5.78
N VAL A 207 10.15 2.11 6.38
CA VAL A 207 8.94 1.44 5.86
C VAL A 207 7.71 1.79 6.68
N TYR A 208 6.65 2.21 6.00
CA TYR A 208 5.38 2.62 6.61
C TYR A 208 4.28 1.56 6.50
N SER A 209 4.41 0.64 5.55
CA SER A 209 3.44 -0.45 5.35
C SER A 209 4.07 -1.55 4.52
N VAL A 210 3.58 -2.77 4.69
CA VAL A 210 4.05 -3.95 3.94
C VAL A 210 2.85 -4.62 3.30
N ARG A 211 2.99 -5.04 2.05
CA ARG A 211 2.07 -5.88 1.31
C ARG A 211 2.85 -7.01 0.69
N SER A 212 2.20 -8.14 0.46
CA SER A 212 2.76 -9.21 -0.35
C SER A 212 1.62 -10.02 -0.93
N ILE A 213 1.90 -10.72 -2.01
CA ILE A 213 1.06 -11.79 -2.53
C ILE A 213 1.95 -13.03 -2.64
N CYS A 214 1.42 -14.17 -2.26
CA CYS A 214 2.14 -15.43 -2.29
C CYS A 214 1.41 -16.39 -3.23
N TYR A 215 2.10 -16.93 -4.23
CA TYR A 215 1.49 -17.94 -5.09
C TYR A 215 1.22 -19.22 -4.27
N ASN A 216 0.04 -19.82 -4.43
CA ASN A 216 -0.36 -21.00 -3.64
C ASN A 216 0.16 -22.33 -4.23
N GLY A 217 0.79 -22.32 -5.42
CA GLY A 217 1.19 -23.50 -6.20
C GLY A 217 2.69 -23.73 -6.27
#